data_AF-A0A660U763-F1
#
_entry.id   AF-A0A660U763-F1
#
_cell.length_a   1.000
_cell.length_b   1.000
_cell.length_c   1.000
_cell.angle_alpha   90.00
_cell.angle_beta   90.00
_cell.angle_gamma   90.00
#
_symmetry.space_group_name_H-M   'P 1'
#
loop_
_entity.id
_entity.type
_entity.pdbx_description
1 polymer ?
#
loop_
_entity_poly.entity_id
_entity_poly.type
_entity_poly.pdbx_seq_one_letter_code
_entity_poly.pdbx_strand_id
1 'polypeptide(L)'
;MPLLFLSTVLLVGPAWCSFLCYVGPVVGLLLRFLGVKGILPLIVGIGFGIFEIFVRIFISTRRGKMVNCVYVCPLGLVGNILGKISPFRIRINDNCNNCYICSRACKYDALLPQMILKRRPGYTCTLCGDCIDVCNVGAIRYSFLGLSAEKSRILFYLIVISLHAVFLGVARI
;
A
#
# COMPACT_ATOMS: atom_id res chain seq x y z
N MET A 1 -24.64 -10.32 -3.88
CA MET A 1 -23.45 -9.56 -3.43
C MET A 1 -22.10 -10.12 -3.89
N PRO A 2 -21.84 -11.45 -3.97
CA PRO A 2 -20.54 -11.93 -4.44
C PRO A 2 -20.27 -11.60 -5.92
N LEU A 3 -21.29 -11.56 -6.79
CA LEU A 3 -21.14 -11.18 -8.19
C LEU A 3 -20.77 -9.70 -8.40
N LEU A 4 -21.28 -8.78 -7.57
CA LEU A 4 -20.87 -7.37 -7.57
C LEU A 4 -19.45 -7.19 -7.02
N PHE A 5 -19.08 -7.95 -5.98
CA PHE A 5 -17.73 -7.92 -5.42
C PHE A 5 -16.71 -8.50 -6.41
N LEU A 6 -17.03 -9.63 -7.05
CA LEU A 6 -16.23 -10.24 -8.11
C LEU A 6 -16.13 -9.33 -9.33
N SER A 7 -17.23 -8.69 -9.74
CA SER A 7 -17.20 -7.74 -10.86
C SER A 7 -16.42 -6.47 -10.53
N THR A 8 -16.49 -5.94 -9.30
CA THR A 8 -15.60 -4.84 -8.88
C THR A 8 -14.14 -5.27 -8.79
N VAL A 9 -13.84 -6.48 -8.32
CA VAL A 9 -12.46 -6.98 -8.26
C VAL A 9 -11.91 -7.26 -9.67
N LEU A 10 -12.74 -7.74 -10.61
CA LEU A 10 -12.36 -8.00 -12.01
C LEU A 10 -12.30 -6.72 -12.87
N LEU A 11 -13.27 -5.82 -12.76
CA LEU A 11 -13.36 -4.58 -13.57
C LEU A 11 -12.53 -3.45 -12.97
N VAL A 12 -12.46 -3.34 -11.65
CA VAL A 12 -11.81 -2.22 -10.94
C VAL A 12 -10.46 -2.66 -10.36
N GLY A 13 -10.31 -3.89 -9.85
CA GLY A 13 -9.02 -4.41 -9.37
C GLY A 13 -8.21 -3.42 -8.50
N PRO A 14 -6.88 -3.44 -8.53
CA PRO A 14 -6.01 -2.39 -7.95
C PRO A 14 -6.26 -0.97 -8.50
N ALA A 15 -7.04 -0.82 -9.58
CA ALA A 15 -7.47 0.50 -10.08
C ALA A 15 -8.55 1.14 -9.20
N TRP A 16 -8.98 0.46 -8.13
CA TRP A 16 -9.79 1.07 -7.07
C TRP A 16 -9.10 2.30 -6.47
N CYS A 17 -7.77 2.27 -6.36
CA CYS A 17 -6.96 3.42 -5.96
C CYS A 17 -6.98 4.58 -6.96
N SER A 18 -7.22 4.33 -8.26
CA SER A 18 -7.26 5.38 -9.29
C SER A 18 -8.66 5.97 -9.43
N PHE A 19 -9.73 5.16 -9.31
CA PHE A 19 -11.12 5.62 -9.44
C PHE A 19 -11.71 6.21 -8.15
N LEU A 20 -11.27 5.79 -6.95
CA LEU A 20 -11.66 6.38 -5.66
C LEU A 20 -10.62 7.36 -5.10
N CYS A 21 -9.58 7.70 -5.88
CA CYS A 21 -8.65 8.74 -5.49
C CYS A 21 -9.38 10.08 -5.44
N TYR A 22 -9.84 10.51 -4.26
CA TYR A 22 -10.33 11.88 -4.02
C TYR A 22 -9.34 12.96 -4.49
N VAL A 23 -8.08 12.59 -4.72
CA VAL A 23 -7.05 13.45 -5.33
C VAL A 23 -7.46 13.92 -6.73
N GLY A 24 -8.14 13.11 -7.55
CA GLY A 24 -8.59 13.54 -8.89
C GLY A 24 -9.56 14.73 -8.82
N PRO A 25 -10.67 14.63 -8.07
CA PRO A 25 -11.56 15.75 -7.79
C PRO A 25 -10.87 16.95 -7.12
N VAL A 26 -9.97 16.72 -6.16
CA VAL A 26 -9.22 17.79 -5.48
C VAL A 26 -8.29 18.54 -6.45
N VAL A 27 -7.55 17.82 -7.30
CA VAL A 27 -6.69 18.41 -8.34
C VAL A 27 -7.54 19.13 -9.38
N GLY A 28 -8.66 18.56 -9.80
CA GLY A 28 -9.60 19.22 -10.71
C GLY A 28 -10.17 20.51 -10.14
N LEU A 29 -10.50 20.53 -8.84
CA LEU A 29 -10.96 21.72 -8.13
C LEU A 29 -9.83 22.76 -7.99
N LEU A 30 -8.61 22.32 -7.66
CA LEU A 30 -7.43 23.19 -7.57
C LEU A 30 -7.11 23.85 -8.92
N LEU A 31 -7.14 23.09 -10.01
CA LEU A 31 -6.95 23.62 -11.37
C LEU A 31 -8.02 24.66 -11.71
N ARG A 32 -9.28 24.42 -11.34
CA ARG A 32 -10.36 25.41 -11.50
C ARG A 32 -10.11 26.67 -10.65
N PHE A 33 -9.67 26.53 -9.41
CA PHE A 33 -9.30 27.67 -8.54
C PHE A 33 -8.12 28.49 -9.12
N LEU A 34 -7.17 27.83 -9.78
CA LEU A 34 -6.05 28.48 -10.48
C LEU A 34 -6.46 29.12 -11.82
N GLY A 35 -7.76 29.18 -12.13
CA GLY A 35 -8.29 29.82 -13.34
C GLY A 35 -8.20 28.97 -14.61
N VAL A 36 -7.83 27.69 -14.50
CA VAL A 36 -7.80 26.76 -15.63
C VAL A 36 -9.24 26.38 -16.00
N LYS A 37 -9.71 26.92 -17.12
CA LYS A 37 -11.08 26.71 -17.63
C LYS A 37 -11.09 25.71 -18.79
N GLY A 38 -12.27 25.19 -19.11
CA GLY A 38 -12.50 24.32 -20.27
C GLY A 38 -12.19 22.84 -20.03
N ILE A 39 -11.88 22.13 -21.11
CA ILE A 39 -11.72 20.67 -21.14
C ILE A 39 -10.38 20.19 -20.54
N LEU A 40 -9.45 21.11 -20.28
CA LEU A 40 -8.08 20.78 -19.91
C LEU A 40 -7.96 19.95 -18.60
N PRO A 41 -8.66 20.26 -17.50
CA PRO A 41 -8.61 19.43 -16.29
C PRO A 41 -9.12 18.01 -16.52
N LEU A 42 -10.09 17.82 -17.43
CA LEU A 42 -10.59 16.50 -17.80
C LEU A 42 -9.52 15.71 -18.56
N ILE A 43 -8.86 16.33 -19.54
CA ILE A 43 -7.78 15.70 -20.31
C ILE A 43 -6.64 15.27 -19.40
N VAL A 44 -6.23 16.15 -18.47
CA VAL A 44 -5.17 15.84 -17.49
C VAL A 44 -5.57 14.66 -16.60
N GLY A 45 -6.81 14.65 -16.09
CA GLY A 45 -7.30 13.55 -15.25
C GLY A 45 -7.34 12.21 -15.99
N ILE A 46 -7.87 12.20 -17.21
CA ILE A 46 -7.92 10.99 -18.05
C ILE A 46 -6.50 10.53 -18.41
N GLY A 47 -5.62 11.45 -18.81
CA GLY A 47 -4.23 11.14 -19.15
C GLY A 47 -3.47 10.52 -17.98
N PHE A 48 -3.65 11.07 -16.77
CA PHE A 48 -3.07 10.50 -15.55
C PHE A 48 -3.62 9.09 -15.25
N GLY A 49 -4.94 8.90 -15.37
CA GLY A 49 -5.56 7.57 -15.17
C GLY A 49 -5.04 6.53 -16.16
N ILE A 50 -4.93 6.87 -17.45
CA ILE A 50 -4.34 5.98 -18.48
C ILE A 50 -2.88 5.67 -18.15
N PHE A 51 -2.11 6.67 -17.71
CA PHE A 51 -0.71 6.48 -17.32
C PHE A 51 -0.57 5.51 -16.12
N GLU A 52 -1.38 5.63 -15.08
CA GLU A 52 -1.35 4.69 -13.95
C GLU A 52 -1.72 3.25 -14.37
N ILE A 53 -2.72 3.10 -15.25
CA ILE A 53 -3.08 1.79 -15.82
C ILE A 53 -1.90 1.21 -16.61
N PHE A 54 -1.24 2.03 -17.43
CA PHE A 54 -0.06 1.63 -18.19
C PHE A 54 1.08 1.17 -17.26
N VAL A 55 1.42 1.97 -16.24
CA VAL A 55 2.44 1.61 -15.23
C VAL A 55 2.09 0.29 -14.56
N ARG A 56 0.82 0.08 -14.20
CA ARG A 56 0.38 -1.18 -13.59
C ARG A 56 0.60 -2.37 -14.54
N ILE A 57 0.08 -2.30 -15.75
CA ILE A 57 0.11 -3.41 -16.71
C ILE A 57 1.56 -3.75 -17.08
N PHE A 58 2.35 -2.75 -17.45
CA PHE A 58 3.67 -2.97 -18.05
C PHE A 58 4.81 -3.03 -17.04
N ILE A 59 4.74 -2.26 -15.93
CA ILE A 59 5.85 -2.16 -14.97
C ILE A 59 5.59 -3.03 -13.74
N SER A 60 4.42 -2.86 -13.10
CA SER A 60 4.10 -3.55 -11.85
C SER A 60 4.02 -5.08 -12.03
N THR A 61 3.34 -5.53 -13.09
CA THR A 61 3.22 -6.98 -13.40
C THR A 61 4.57 -7.60 -13.73
N ARG A 62 5.38 -6.97 -14.60
CA ARG A 62 6.68 -7.51 -15.01
C ARG A 62 7.67 -7.63 -13.85
N ARG A 63 7.64 -6.67 -12.92
CA ARG A 63 8.52 -6.69 -11.74
C ARG A 63 7.98 -7.54 -10.59
N GLY A 64 6.70 -7.94 -10.62
CA GLY A 64 6.04 -8.58 -9.49
C GLY A 64 5.98 -7.70 -8.23
N LYS A 65 6.15 -6.38 -8.38
CA LYS A 65 6.18 -5.39 -7.31
C LYS A 65 5.05 -4.38 -7.50
N MET A 66 4.54 -3.79 -6.43
CA MET A 66 3.51 -2.75 -6.47
C MET A 66 4.09 -1.36 -6.78
N VAL A 67 4.84 -1.25 -7.87
CA VAL A 67 5.54 -0.01 -8.30
C VAL A 67 4.60 1.19 -8.35
N ASN A 68 3.36 0.99 -8.82
CA ASN A 68 2.36 2.06 -8.88
C ASN A 68 2.09 2.65 -7.48
N CYS A 69 1.85 1.79 -6.48
CA CYS A 69 1.54 2.22 -5.12
C CYS A 69 2.76 2.79 -4.39
N VAL A 70 3.98 2.38 -4.78
CA VAL A 70 5.20 2.80 -4.10
C VAL A 70 5.74 4.12 -4.63
N TYR A 71 5.70 4.34 -5.96
CA TYR A 71 6.45 5.42 -6.60
C TYR A 71 5.59 6.37 -7.46
N VAL A 72 4.38 5.99 -7.86
CA VAL A 72 3.58 6.78 -8.82
C VAL A 72 2.34 7.37 -8.18
N CYS A 73 1.63 6.58 -7.38
CA CYS A 73 0.38 6.99 -6.76
C CYS A 73 0.65 8.01 -5.63
N PRO A 74 0.05 9.21 -5.68
CA PRO A 74 0.25 10.23 -4.66
C PRO A 74 -0.28 9.77 -3.28
N LEU A 75 -1.40 9.04 -3.24
CA LEU A 75 -1.91 8.46 -1.98
C LEU A 75 -0.96 7.40 -1.43
N GLY A 76 -0.33 6.61 -2.30
CA GLY A 76 0.68 5.65 -1.89
C GLY A 76 1.90 6.33 -1.24
N LEU A 77 2.36 7.43 -1.83
CA LEU A 77 3.43 8.24 -1.26
C LEU A 77 3.05 8.84 0.10
N VAL A 78 1.85 9.42 0.21
CA VAL A 78 1.31 9.93 1.48
C VAL A 78 1.21 8.79 2.51
N GLY A 79 0.72 7.62 2.11
CA GLY A 79 0.65 6.42 2.95
C GLY A 79 2.02 5.97 3.46
N ASN A 80 3.05 5.98 2.61
CA ASN A 80 4.43 5.67 3.00
C ASN A 80 4.99 6.68 4.01
N ILE A 81 4.59 7.96 3.91
CA ILE A 81 4.97 9.01 4.86
C ILE A 81 4.22 8.84 6.18
N LEU A 82 2.88 8.76 6.15
CA LEU A 82 2.04 8.58 7.33
C LEU A 82 2.32 7.26 8.05
N GLY A 83 2.76 6.23 7.32
CA GLY A 83 3.24 4.97 7.88
C GLY A 83 4.35 5.17 8.91
N LYS A 84 5.16 6.24 8.80
CA LYS A 84 6.19 6.61 9.79
C LYS A 84 5.63 7.05 11.14
N ILE A 85 4.35 7.40 11.21
CA ILE A 85 3.68 7.76 12.47
C ILE A 85 3.11 6.51 13.16
N SER A 86 2.82 5.45 12.39
CA SER A 86 2.20 4.24 12.95
C SER A 86 3.02 3.64 14.11
N PRO A 87 2.40 3.33 15.25
CA PRO A 87 3.08 2.64 16.36
C PRO A 87 3.42 1.17 16.04
N PHE A 88 2.76 0.59 15.02
CA PHE A 88 3.05 -0.76 14.55
C PHE A 88 4.26 -0.77 13.63
N ARG A 89 5.18 -1.71 13.88
CA ARG A 89 6.42 -1.86 13.11
C ARG A 89 6.71 -3.33 12.85
N ILE A 90 7.33 -3.59 11.70
CA ILE A 90 8.04 -4.85 11.46
C ILE A 90 9.47 -4.70 11.98
N ARG A 91 9.94 -5.68 12.76
CA ARG A 91 11.33 -5.75 13.23
C ARG A 91 11.98 -7.06 12.79
N ILE A 92 13.28 -6.97 12.52
CA ILE A 92 14.16 -8.09 12.19
C ILE A 92 15.09 -8.27 13.39
N ASN A 93 15.12 -9.47 13.98
CA ASN A 93 16.00 -9.78 15.10
C ASN A 93 17.35 -10.36 14.64
N ASP A 94 18.23 -10.65 15.59
CA ASP A 94 19.58 -11.13 15.31
C ASP A 94 19.63 -12.56 14.78
N ASN A 95 18.57 -13.36 14.97
CA ASN A 95 18.47 -14.72 14.42
C ASN A 95 18.33 -14.73 12.88
N CYS A 96 18.23 -13.58 12.22
CA CYS A 96 18.18 -13.52 10.76
C CYS A 96 19.53 -13.91 10.14
N ASN A 97 19.49 -14.96 9.32
CA ASN A 97 20.64 -15.53 8.61
C ASN A 97 20.93 -14.90 7.23
N ASN A 98 20.32 -13.74 6.91
CA ASN A 98 20.51 -13.03 5.64
C ASN A 98 20.24 -13.87 4.37
N CYS A 99 19.30 -14.82 4.41
CA CYS A 99 18.89 -15.61 3.24
C CYS A 99 18.10 -14.84 2.17
N TYR A 100 17.69 -13.60 2.46
CA TYR A 100 16.96 -12.68 1.57
C TYR A 100 15.63 -13.21 0.96
N ILE A 101 15.07 -14.31 1.48
CA ILE A 101 13.79 -14.85 0.97
C ILE A 101 12.64 -13.84 1.12
N CYS A 102 12.64 -13.07 2.21
CA CYS A 102 11.67 -12.01 2.48
C CYS A 102 11.77 -10.83 1.49
N SER A 103 12.94 -10.59 0.87
CA SER A 103 13.12 -9.56 -0.16
C SER A 103 12.34 -9.89 -1.42
N ARG A 104 12.30 -11.17 -1.79
CA ARG A 104 11.54 -11.66 -2.94
C ARG A 104 10.03 -11.57 -2.68
N ALA A 105 9.59 -11.96 -1.49
CA ALA A 105 8.18 -11.87 -1.08
C ALA A 105 7.68 -10.42 -0.96
N CYS A 106 8.52 -9.47 -0.54
CA CYS A 106 8.11 -8.08 -0.34
C CYS A 106 7.77 -7.38 -1.67
N LYS A 107 6.49 -7.14 -1.95
CA LYS A 107 6.06 -6.45 -3.18
C LYS A 107 6.25 -4.93 -3.16
N TYR A 108 6.63 -4.35 -2.02
CA TYR A 108 6.68 -2.89 -1.81
C TYR A 108 8.12 -2.33 -1.70
N ASP A 109 9.13 -3.12 -2.05
CA ASP A 109 10.56 -2.76 -1.94
C ASP A 109 11.01 -2.31 -0.53
N ALA A 110 10.25 -2.69 0.51
CA ALA A 110 10.58 -2.37 1.89
C ALA A 110 11.68 -3.27 2.48
N LEU A 111 11.98 -4.41 1.86
CA LEU A 111 12.96 -5.40 2.34
C LEU A 111 14.06 -5.65 1.32
N LEU A 112 14.68 -4.59 0.83
CA LEU A 112 15.89 -4.70 0.00
C LEU A 112 17.07 -5.26 0.83
N PRO A 113 18.06 -5.94 0.22
CA PRO A 113 19.18 -6.54 0.94
C PRO A 113 19.88 -5.58 1.91
N GLN A 114 20.12 -4.34 1.48
CA GLN A 114 20.71 -3.28 2.32
C GLN A 114 19.87 -2.91 3.55
N MET A 115 18.54 -3.05 3.47
CA MET A 115 17.61 -2.78 4.57
C MET A 115 17.60 -3.95 5.57
N ILE A 116 17.67 -5.18 5.05
CA ILE A 116 17.76 -6.41 5.85
C ILE A 116 19.05 -6.44 6.65
N LEU A 117 20.18 -6.06 6.04
CA LEU A 117 21.47 -5.93 6.73
C LEU A 117 21.43 -4.89 7.85
N LYS A 118 20.66 -3.81 7.67
CA LYS A 118 20.41 -2.79 8.70
C LYS A 118 19.36 -3.22 9.73
N ARG A 119 18.81 -4.44 9.65
CA ARG A 119 17.75 -4.99 10.50
C ARG A 119 16.48 -4.11 10.56
N ARG A 120 16.24 -3.30 9.53
CA ARG A 120 15.16 -2.31 9.50
C ARG A 120 14.50 -2.26 8.13
N PRO A 121 13.18 -2.51 8.03
CA PRO A 121 12.45 -2.30 6.78
C PRO A 121 12.52 -0.84 6.33
N GLY A 122 12.41 -0.63 5.02
CA GLY A 122 12.22 0.68 4.41
C GLY A 122 10.86 1.29 4.74
N TYR A 123 10.73 2.59 4.49
CA TYR A 123 9.51 3.36 4.78
C TYR A 123 8.29 2.99 3.94
N THR A 124 8.50 2.23 2.87
CA THR A 124 7.44 1.70 2.00
C THR A 124 6.77 0.44 2.57
N CYS A 125 7.12 0.06 3.81
CA CYS A 125 6.52 -1.09 4.48
C CYS A 125 5.04 -0.83 4.78
N THR A 126 4.17 -1.63 4.18
CA THR A 126 2.71 -1.54 4.36
C THR A 126 2.17 -2.40 5.51
N LEU A 127 3.05 -3.05 6.28
CA LEU A 127 2.64 -3.97 7.35
C LEU A 127 1.69 -5.09 6.85
N CYS A 128 1.88 -5.61 5.62
CA CYS A 128 1.07 -6.73 5.13
C CYS A 128 1.36 -8.05 5.84
N GLY A 129 2.63 -8.28 6.19
CA GLY A 129 3.07 -9.50 6.88
C GLY A 129 3.62 -10.61 5.97
N ASP A 130 3.57 -10.48 4.64
CA ASP A 130 4.05 -11.51 3.69
C ASP A 130 5.48 -12.01 4.00
N CYS A 131 6.32 -11.10 4.49
CA CYS A 131 7.70 -11.39 4.87
C CYS A 131 7.85 -12.28 6.12
N ILE A 132 6.87 -12.27 7.02
CA ILE A 132 6.85 -13.11 8.23
C ILE A 132 6.56 -14.55 7.83
N ASP A 133 5.56 -14.75 6.97
CA ASP A 133 5.07 -16.09 6.63
C ASP A 133 6.11 -16.89 5.81
N VAL A 134 7.00 -16.22 5.08
CA VAL A 134 8.12 -16.87 4.33
C VAL A 134 9.42 -16.98 5.13
N CYS A 135 9.47 -16.47 6.36
CA CYS A 135 10.71 -16.44 7.13
C CYS A 135 10.95 -17.77 7.88
N ASN A 136 11.78 -18.64 7.32
CA ASN A 136 12.05 -19.98 7.87
C ASN A 136 12.67 -19.98 9.28
N VAL A 137 13.34 -18.90 9.68
CA VAL A 137 13.99 -18.77 11.00
C VAL A 137 13.18 -17.92 11.98
N GLY A 138 11.98 -17.47 11.60
CA GLY A 138 11.10 -16.66 12.47
C GLY A 138 11.71 -15.34 12.93
N ALA A 139 12.65 -14.77 12.16
CA ALA A 139 13.39 -13.58 12.56
C ALA A 139 12.62 -12.26 12.37
N ILE A 140 11.55 -12.28 11.58
CA ILE A 140 10.73 -11.12 11.25
C ILE A 140 9.44 -11.16 12.05
N ARG A 141 9.11 -10.07 12.74
CA ARG A 141 7.93 -10.01 13.62
C ARG A 141 7.27 -8.65 13.66
N TYR A 142 5.98 -8.63 13.98
CA TYR A 142 5.31 -7.42 14.42
C TYR A 142 5.84 -6.95 15.78
N SER A 143 5.83 -5.64 15.96
CA SER A 143 6.22 -4.94 17.17
C SER A 143 5.24 -3.81 17.41
N PHE A 144 4.64 -3.80 18.59
CA PHE A 144 3.81 -2.72 19.10
C PHE A 144 4.05 -2.59 20.61
N LEU A 145 4.35 -1.38 21.08
CA LEU A 145 4.48 -0.94 22.48
C LEU A 145 4.34 -2.04 23.57
N GLY A 146 5.39 -2.84 23.76
CA GLY A 146 5.46 -3.85 24.84
C GLY A 146 4.62 -5.12 24.66
N LEU A 147 3.85 -5.25 23.58
CA LEU A 147 3.11 -6.47 23.25
C LEU A 147 4.01 -7.56 22.66
N SER A 148 3.61 -8.82 22.84
CA SER A 148 4.20 -9.94 22.12
C SER A 148 3.94 -9.81 20.61
N ALA A 149 4.78 -10.46 19.80
CA ALA A 149 4.67 -10.41 18.34
C ALA A 149 3.30 -10.89 17.84
N GLU A 150 2.78 -11.97 18.43
CA GLU A 150 1.49 -12.56 18.10
C GLU A 150 0.34 -11.61 18.43
N LYS A 151 0.30 -11.10 19.67
CA LYS A 151 -0.72 -10.12 20.10
C LYS A 151 -0.67 -8.85 19.25
N SER A 152 0.54 -8.38 18.89
CA SER A 152 0.72 -7.23 18.00
C SER A 152 0.11 -7.47 16.60
N ARG A 153 0.29 -8.67 16.04
CA ARG A 153 -0.29 -9.05 14.73
C ARG A 153 -1.81 -9.09 14.80
N ILE A 154 -2.36 -9.76 15.81
CA ILE A 154 -3.81 -9.86 16.01
C ILE A 154 -4.42 -8.47 16.20
N LEU A 155 -3.83 -7.65 17.06
CA LEU A 155 -4.30 -6.29 17.31
C LEU A 155 -4.30 -5.43 16.04
N PHE A 156 -3.23 -5.51 15.24
CA PHE A 156 -3.16 -4.80 13.97
C PHE A 156 -4.29 -5.20 13.03
N TYR A 157 -4.52 -6.51 12.84
CA TYR A 157 -5.61 -6.99 11.99
C TYR A 157 -6.99 -6.59 12.51
N LEU A 158 -7.24 -6.68 13.81
CA LEU A 158 -8.49 -6.22 14.40
C LEU A 158 -8.74 -4.74 14.12
N ILE A 159 -7.73 -3.88 14.33
CA ILE A 159 -7.85 -2.44 14.06
C ILE A 159 -8.16 -2.19 12.57
N VAL A 160 -7.41 -2.82 11.66
CA VAL A 160 -7.60 -2.61 10.21
C VAL A 160 -8.98 -3.10 9.75
N ILE A 161 -9.41 -4.28 10.22
CA ILE A 161 -10.72 -4.86 9.87
C ILE A 161 -11.85 -3.98 10.42
N SER A 162 -11.77 -3.59 11.69
CA SER A 162 -12.76 -2.70 12.31
C SER A 162 -12.83 -1.35 11.61
N LEU A 163 -11.69 -0.73 11.32
CA LEU A 163 -11.64 0.54 10.60
C LEU A 163 -12.27 0.42 9.20
N HIS A 164 -11.94 -0.66 8.47
CA HIS A 164 -12.52 -0.91 7.16
C HIS A 164 -14.04 -1.13 7.22
N ALA A 165 -14.52 -1.91 8.19
CA ALA A 165 -15.94 -2.12 8.41
C ALA A 165 -16.68 -0.82 8.74
N VAL A 166 -16.10 0.05 9.57
CA VAL A 166 -16.65 1.38 9.88
C VAL A 166 -16.71 2.26 8.64
N PHE A 167 -15.65 2.33 7.84
CA PHE A 167 -15.65 3.10 6.59
C PHE A 167 -16.73 2.62 5.62
N LEU A 168 -16.89 1.31 5.45
CA LEU A 168 -17.96 0.74 4.61
C LEU A 168 -19.36 0.99 5.18
N GLY A 169 -19.51 1.04 6.51
CA GLY A 169 -20.76 1.38 7.18
C GLY A 169 -21.15 2.84 6.96
N VAL A 170 -20.21 3.77 7.17
CA VAL A 170 -20.43 5.22 6.98
C VAL A 170 -20.71 5.54 5.51
N ALA A 171 -20.01 4.91 4.56
CA ALA A 171 -20.23 5.14 3.13
C ALA A 171 -21.63 4.71 2.63
N ARG A 172 -22.40 3.96 3.43
CA ARG A 172 -23.78 3.55 3.12
C ARG A 172 -24.84 4.50 3.69
N ILE A 173 -24.46 5.41 4.60
CA ILE A 173 -25.33 6.42 5.21
C ILE A 173 -25.29 7.68 4.34
#